data_AF-A0A238VAJ5-F1
#
_entry.id   AF-A0A238VAJ5-F1
#
_cell.length_a   1.000
_cell.length_b   1.000
_cell.length_c   1.000
_cell.angle_alpha   90.00
_cell.angle_beta   90.00
_cell.angle_gamma   90.00
#
_symmetry.space_group_name_H-M   'P 1'
#
loop_
_entity.id
_entity.type
_entity.pdbx_description
1 polymer ?
#
loop_
_entity_poly.entity_id
_entity_poly.type
_entity_poly.pdbx_seq_one_letter_code
_entity_poly.pdbx_strand_id
1 'polypeptide(L)'
;MKRYKKVILSILLLLLIFIGVLFFKSPNLDYVKKSQWRYEKGIKIGEGDFVDFESDTIFQLKNDTIFYNKKAKVIVKFTSEKFYLLVVKSIKTNEYGAYIDMNGHAEGFW
;
A
#
# COMPACT_ATOMS: atom_id res chain seq x y z
N MET A 1 22.36 -42.67 -1.43
CA MET A 1 22.72 -41.24 -1.29
C MET A 1 21.91 -40.23 -2.12
N LYS A 2 21.49 -40.54 -3.36
CA LYS A 2 20.86 -39.54 -4.25
C LYS A 2 19.38 -39.24 -3.95
N ARG A 3 18.63 -40.16 -3.33
CA ARG A 3 17.18 -39.98 -3.04
C ARG A 3 16.91 -38.95 -1.94
N TYR A 4 17.70 -38.95 -0.87
CA TYR A 4 17.51 -38.06 0.28
C TYR A 4 17.81 -36.59 -0.06
N LYS A 5 18.78 -36.34 -0.96
CA LYS A 5 19.09 -34.99 -1.45
C LYS A 5 17.90 -34.34 -2.19
N LYS A 6 17.12 -35.14 -2.94
CA LYS A 6 15.92 -34.64 -3.64
C LYS A 6 14.79 -34.27 -2.67
N VAL A 7 14.62 -35.06 -1.61
CA VAL A 7 13.63 -34.79 -0.56
C VAL A 7 13.97 -33.51 0.21
N ILE A 8 15.23 -33.37 0.62
CA ILE A 8 15.71 -32.17 1.34
C ILE A 8 15.53 -30.91 0.48
N LEU A 9 15.89 -30.98 -0.81
CA LEU A 9 15.72 -29.86 -1.74
C LEU A 9 14.24 -29.46 -1.91
N SER A 10 13.34 -30.44 -1.94
CA SER A 10 11.90 -30.19 -2.07
C SER A 10 11.32 -29.52 -0.83
N ILE A 11 11.76 -29.93 0.37
CA ILE A 11 11.36 -29.31 1.64
C ILE A 11 11.87 -27.87 1.74
N LEU A 12 13.12 -27.61 1.35
CA LEU A 12 13.69 -26.26 1.30
C LEU A 12 12.93 -25.32 0.35
N LEU A 13 12.52 -25.83 -0.82
CA LEU A 13 11.75 -25.06 -1.79
C LEU A 13 10.36 -24.70 -1.24
N LEU A 14 9.67 -25.66 -0.60
CA LEU A 14 8.37 -25.42 0.03
C LEU A 14 8.46 -24.39 1.17
N LEU A 15 9.54 -24.44 1.97
CA LEU A 15 9.81 -23.46 3.02
C LEU A 15 10.02 -22.06 2.45
N LEU A 16 10.78 -21.92 1.36
CA LEU A 16 11.00 -20.63 0.70
C LEU A 16 9.70 -20.05 0.12
N ILE A 17 8.84 -20.89 -0.47
CA ILE A 17 7.53 -20.46 -0.98
C ILE A 17 6.64 -20.02 0.19
N PHE A 18 6.58 -20.81 1.26
CA PHE A 18 5.77 -20.48 2.44
C PHE A 18 6.20 -19.17 3.10
N ILE A 19 7.52 -18.96 3.25
CA ILE A 19 8.07 -17.70 3.75
C ILE A 19 7.73 -16.54 2.81
N GLY A 20 7.83 -16.74 1.49
CA GLY A 20 7.43 -15.73 0.50
C GLY A 20 5.98 -15.28 0.70
N VAL A 21 5.05 -16.23 0.89
CA VAL A 21 3.62 -15.94 1.11
C VAL A 21 3.38 -15.14 2.40
N LEU A 22 4.15 -15.40 3.47
CA LEU A 22 4.02 -14.67 4.73
C LEU A 22 4.39 -13.18 4.63
N PHE A 23 5.24 -12.79 3.67
CA PHE A 23 5.62 -11.39 3.47
C PHE A 23 4.67 -10.62 2.54
N PHE A 24 3.74 -11.30 1.84
CA PHE A 24 2.69 -10.65 1.05
C PHE A 24 1.47 -10.32 1.94
N LYS A 25 1.66 -9.47 2.95
CA LYS A 25 0.49 -8.86 3.61
C LYS A 25 -0.12 -7.85 2.65
N SER A 26 -1.36 -8.08 2.22
CA SER A 26 -2.10 -7.12 1.40
C SER A 26 -2.28 -5.82 2.19
N PRO A 27 -2.25 -4.65 1.52
CA PRO A 27 -2.51 -3.39 2.17
C PRO A 27 -3.95 -3.37 2.73
N ASN A 28 -4.12 -2.82 3.94
CA ASN A 28 -5.44 -2.60 4.54
C ASN A 28 -6.17 -1.46 3.80
N LEU A 29 -7.00 -1.81 2.84
CA LEU A 29 -7.72 -0.83 2.01
C LEU A 29 -8.83 -0.09 2.78
N ASP A 30 -9.40 -0.72 3.80
CA ASP A 30 -10.39 -0.05 4.65
C ASP A 30 -9.76 1.09 5.44
N TYR A 31 -8.53 0.89 5.91
CA TYR A 31 -7.76 1.95 6.55
C TYR A 31 -7.44 3.09 5.57
N VAL A 32 -6.99 2.76 4.34
CA VAL A 32 -6.76 3.76 3.30
C VAL A 32 -8.02 4.59 3.01
N LYS A 33 -9.19 3.95 2.95
CA LYS A 33 -10.46 4.62 2.65
C LYS A 33 -10.97 5.51 3.80
N LYS A 34 -10.70 5.13 5.05
CA LYS A 34 -11.19 5.86 6.24
C LYS A 34 -10.28 7.01 6.68
N SER A 35 -9.03 7.03 6.24
CA SER A 35 -8.05 8.04 6.63
C SER A 35 -7.96 9.20 5.63
N GLN A 36 -7.58 10.37 6.15
CA GLN A 36 -7.18 11.51 5.33
C GLN A 36 -5.66 11.53 5.21
N TRP A 37 -5.16 11.54 3.98
CA TRP A 37 -3.75 11.38 3.68
C TRP A 37 -3.12 12.70 3.25
N ARG A 38 -2.05 13.11 3.91
CA ARG A 38 -1.22 14.25 3.50
C ARG A 38 -0.02 13.76 2.69
N TYR A 39 0.22 14.39 1.56
CA TYR A 39 1.38 14.16 0.72
C TYR A 39 2.67 14.50 1.49
N GLU A 40 3.65 13.60 1.42
CA GLU A 40 4.96 13.80 2.03
C GLU A 40 6.06 13.91 0.97
N LYS A 41 6.15 12.93 0.07
CA LYS A 41 7.20 12.89 -0.96
C LYS A 41 6.87 12.01 -2.16
N GLY A 42 7.56 12.25 -3.27
CA GLY A 42 7.46 11.45 -4.50
C GLY A 42 6.33 11.90 -5.40
N ILE A 43 5.54 10.95 -5.91
CA ILE A 43 4.41 11.30 -6.80
C ILE A 43 3.19 11.82 -6.02
N LYS A 44 2.55 12.85 -6.59
CA LYS A 44 1.23 13.31 -6.17
C LYS A 44 0.12 12.58 -6.93
N ILE A 45 -0.96 12.22 -6.22
CA ILE A 45 -2.14 11.58 -6.81
C ILE A 45 -3.02 12.63 -7.52
N GLY A 46 -3.24 13.77 -6.86
CA GLY A 46 -4.02 14.91 -7.36
C GLY A 46 -3.19 16.19 -7.39
N GLU A 47 -3.88 17.33 -7.53
CA GLU A 47 -3.25 18.65 -7.56
C GLU A 47 -2.94 19.21 -6.15
N GLY A 48 -3.74 18.81 -5.15
CA GLY A 48 -3.55 19.20 -3.75
C GLY A 48 -2.58 18.31 -2.98
N ASP A 49 -2.31 18.72 -1.73
CA ASP A 49 -1.48 17.97 -0.78
C ASP A 49 -2.28 16.96 0.05
N PHE A 50 -3.60 16.91 -0.11
CA PHE A 50 -4.47 16.02 0.65
C PHE A 50 -5.25 15.07 -0.26
N VAL A 51 -5.43 13.84 0.21
CA VAL A 51 -6.27 12.82 -0.40
C VAL A 51 -7.27 12.36 0.64
N ASP A 52 -8.54 12.50 0.28
CA ASP A 52 -9.69 12.15 1.11
C ASP A 52 -10.72 11.41 0.24
N PHE A 53 -11.26 10.33 0.79
CA PHE A 53 -12.21 9.43 0.13
C PHE A 53 -13.65 9.59 0.64
N GLU A 54 -13.94 10.48 1.60
CA GLU A 54 -15.28 10.61 2.20
C GLU A 54 -16.39 10.90 1.17
N SER A 55 -16.12 11.76 0.19
CA SER A 55 -17.14 12.20 -0.78
C SER A 55 -17.21 11.36 -2.06
N ASP A 56 -16.26 10.43 -2.30
CA ASP A 56 -16.10 9.64 -3.55
C ASP A 56 -16.19 10.46 -4.88
N THR A 57 -16.11 11.80 -4.83
CA THR A 57 -16.27 12.67 -6.01
C THR A 57 -14.95 12.90 -6.74
N ILE A 58 -13.91 13.32 -6.02
CA ILE A 58 -12.60 13.70 -6.56
C ILE A 58 -11.66 12.49 -6.55
N PHE A 59 -11.53 11.84 -5.39
CA PHE A 59 -10.74 10.63 -5.22
C PHE A 59 -11.66 9.43 -5.05
N GLN A 60 -11.28 8.29 -5.64
CA GLN A 60 -12.00 7.03 -5.48
C GLN A 60 -11.00 5.91 -5.29
N LEU A 61 -11.24 5.04 -4.31
CA LEU A 61 -10.49 3.79 -4.13
C LEU A 61 -11.31 2.63 -4.69
N LYS A 62 -10.78 1.94 -5.70
CA LYS A 62 -11.38 0.71 -6.24
C LYS A 62 -10.33 -0.39 -6.25
N ASN A 63 -10.56 -1.43 -5.46
CA ASN A 63 -9.54 -2.42 -5.13
C ASN A 63 -8.29 -1.72 -4.57
N ASP A 64 -7.12 -2.00 -5.14
CA ASP A 64 -5.85 -1.37 -4.78
C ASP A 64 -5.57 -0.08 -5.59
N THR A 65 -6.49 0.36 -6.46
CA THR A 65 -6.24 1.46 -7.38
C THR A 65 -6.94 2.73 -6.92
N ILE A 66 -6.18 3.83 -6.82
CA ILE A 66 -6.69 5.16 -6.52
C ILE A 66 -6.89 5.93 -7.83
N PHE A 67 -8.09 6.46 -7.99
CA PHE A 67 -8.51 7.30 -9.09
C PHE A 67 -8.57 8.76 -8.63
N TYR A 68 -8.18 9.68 -9.52
CA TYR A 68 -8.37 11.12 -9.37
C TYR A 68 -9.13 11.63 -10.59
N ASN A 69 -10.26 12.30 -10.39
CA ASN A 69 -11.15 12.78 -11.45
C ASN A 69 -11.49 11.66 -12.46
N LYS A 70 -11.92 10.49 -11.93
CA LYS A 70 -12.28 9.28 -12.69
C LYS A 70 -11.15 8.64 -13.51
N LYS A 71 -9.89 9.08 -13.36
CA LYS A 71 -8.72 8.50 -14.02
C LYS A 71 -7.87 7.74 -13.02
N ALA A 72 -7.50 6.50 -13.35
CA ALA A 72 -6.58 5.71 -12.53
C ALA A 72 -5.22 6.41 -12.47
N LYS A 73 -4.68 6.62 -11.26
CA LYS A 73 -3.40 7.33 -11.08
C LYS A 73 -2.34 6.44 -10.47
N VAL A 74 -2.68 5.78 -9.37
CA VAL A 74 -1.72 5.04 -8.57
C VAL A 74 -2.32 3.74 -8.04
N ILE A 75 -1.45 2.80 -7.69
CA ILE A 75 -1.79 1.55 -7.02
C ILE A 75 -1.22 1.60 -5.61
N VAL A 76 -2.03 1.29 -4.60
CA VAL A 76 -1.64 1.11 -3.22
C VAL A 76 -0.70 -0.10 -3.13
N LYS A 77 0.52 0.12 -2.67
CA LYS A 77 1.51 -0.95 -2.51
C LYS A 77 1.70 -1.37 -1.08
N PHE A 78 1.60 -0.42 -0.17
CA PHE A 78 1.79 -0.68 1.25
C PHE A 78 1.02 0.34 2.07
N THR A 79 0.53 -0.09 3.22
CA THR A 79 -0.01 0.79 4.23
C THR A 79 0.33 0.25 5.61
N SER A 80 0.51 1.14 6.58
CA SER A 80 0.75 0.79 7.97
C SER A 80 0.02 1.75 8.89
N GLU A 81 -0.96 1.22 9.63
CA GLU A 81 -1.63 1.92 10.72
C GLU A 81 -0.65 2.31 11.84
N LYS A 82 0.30 1.41 12.16
CA LYS A 82 1.31 1.66 13.20
C LYS A 82 2.22 2.85 12.90
N PHE A 83 2.53 3.08 11.62
CA PHE A 83 3.44 4.14 11.19
C PHE A 83 2.71 5.28 10.48
N TYR A 84 1.37 5.25 10.45
CA TYR A 84 0.53 6.23 9.77
C TYR A 84 0.95 6.47 8.32
N LEU A 85 1.37 5.41 7.62
CA LEU A 85 2.06 5.52 6.33
C LEU A 85 1.25 4.85 5.22
N LEU A 86 1.11 5.55 4.10
CA LEU A 86 0.63 5.02 2.82
C LEU A 86 1.72 5.16 1.76
N VAL A 87 1.98 4.07 1.05
CA VAL A 87 2.89 4.05 -0.10
C VAL A 87 2.12 3.62 -1.34
N VAL A 88 2.24 4.43 -2.39
CA VAL A 88 1.57 4.22 -3.67
C VAL A 88 2.60 4.17 -4.80
N LYS A 89 2.22 3.56 -5.93
CA LYS A 89 3.03 3.48 -7.15
C LYS A 89 2.26 4.06 -8.33
N SER A 90 2.89 4.95 -9.09
CA SER A 90 2.33 5.55 -10.32
C SER A 90 2.07 4.48 -11.36
N ILE A 91 0.89 4.51 -11.97
CA ILE A 91 0.56 3.66 -13.11
C ILE A 91 1.31 4.12 -14.36
N LYS A 92 1.54 5.44 -14.51
CA LYS A 92 2.18 6.01 -15.70
C LYS A 92 3.70 5.93 -15.65
N THR A 93 4.30 6.27 -14.51
CA THR A 93 5.76 6.48 -14.38
C THR A 93 6.45 5.38 -13.58
N ASN A 94 5.71 4.46 -12.95
CA ASN A 94 6.23 3.47 -12.01
C ASN A 94 6.95 4.03 -10.77
N GLU A 95 6.99 5.36 -10.59
CA GLU A 95 7.56 6.02 -9.42
C GLU A 95 6.69 5.81 -8.17
N TYR A 96 7.29 5.99 -6.99
CA TYR A 96 6.62 5.84 -5.71
C TYR A 96 6.25 7.19 -5.09
N GLY A 97 5.16 7.18 -4.32
CA GLY A 97 4.72 8.31 -3.50
C GLY A 97 4.44 7.85 -2.09
N ALA A 98 4.69 8.71 -1.11
CA ALA A 98 4.44 8.46 0.29
C ALA A 98 3.54 9.54 0.89
N TYR A 99 2.61 9.09 1.74
CA TYR A 99 1.61 9.91 2.40
C TYR A 99 1.51 9.55 3.87
N ILE A 100 1.20 10.54 4.70
CA ILE A 100 1.03 10.38 6.15
C ILE A 100 -0.44 10.55 6.51
N ASP A 101 -0.96 9.68 7.36
CA ASP A 101 -2.30 9.77 7.91
C ASP A 101 -2.40 10.96 8.87
N MET A 102 -3.35 11.85 8.61
CA MET A 102 -3.62 13.02 9.42
C MET A 102 -4.33 12.70 10.73
N ASN A 103 -5.08 11.59 10.81
CA ASN A 103 -5.85 11.21 11.98
C ASN A 103 -4.95 10.64 13.09
N GLY A 104 -3.95 9.84 12.72
CA GLY A 104 -2.97 9.28 13.67
C GLY A 104 -2.04 10.31 14.31
N HIS A 105 -1.90 11.49 13.70
CA HIS A 105 -1.06 12.56 14.22
C HIS A 105 -1.69 13.31 15.40
N ALA A 106 -3.01 13.20 15.59
CA ALA A 106 -3.74 13.84 16.68
C ALA A 106 -3.62 13.08 18.03
N GLU A 107 -3.36 11.77 17.98
CA GLU A 107 -3.28 10.92 19.18
C GLU A 107 -1.87 10.82 19.80
N GLY A 108 -0.86 11.40 19.15
CA GLY A 108 0.55 11.36 19.59
C GLY A 108 1.02 12.54 20.47
N PHE A 109 0.12 13.45 20.84
CA PHE A 109 0.41 14.62 21.68
C PHE A 109 -0.59 14.76 22.83
N TRP A 110 -0.56 13.83 23.80
CA TRP A 110 -1.02 14.04 25.18
C TRP A 110 -0.13 13.23 26.13
#